data_AF-A0A7U3Q5I3-F1
#
_entry.id   AF-A0A7U3Q5I3-F1
#
_cell.length_a   1.000
_cell.length_b   1.000
_cell.length_c   1.000
_cell.angle_alpha   90.00
_cell.angle_beta   90.00
_cell.angle_gamma   90.00
#
_symmetry.space_group_name_H-M   'P 1'
#
loop_
_entity.id
_entity.type
_entity.pdbx_description
1 polymer ?
#
loop_
_entity_poly.entity_id
_entity_poly.type
_entity_poly.pdbx_seq_one_letter_code
_entity_poly.pdbx_strand_id
1 'polypeptide(L)'
;MQEPFDIEIGTINYSVFPEGNDSYTIFKDGKEYTQIQKDTSAIWLKMDYKTELPIFEEDEEVNAIGKAIESYVPEEEDEEDEEL
;
A
#
# COMPACT_ATOMS: atom_id res chain seq x y z
N MET A 1 8.05 -11.98 0.42
CA MET A 1 7.51 -10.79 1.08
C MET A 1 7.93 -9.61 0.21
N GLN A 2 6.97 -8.76 -0.18
CA GLN A 2 7.29 -7.56 -0.97
C GLN A 2 7.98 -6.55 -0.06
N GLU A 3 9.03 -5.90 -0.56
CA GLU A 3 9.71 -4.82 0.17
C GLU A 3 8.81 -3.58 0.28
N PRO A 4 9.00 -2.72 1.28
CA PRO A 4 8.31 -1.43 1.34
C PRO A 4 8.61 -0.60 0.10
N PHE A 5 7.61 0.14 -0.37
CA PHE A 5 7.71 0.97 -1.56
C PHE A 5 6.89 2.25 -1.41
N ASP A 6 7.21 3.24 -2.23
CA ASP A 6 6.46 4.50 -2.26
C ASP A 6 5.49 4.53 -3.45
N ILE A 7 4.36 5.19 -3.25
CA ILE A 7 3.38 5.49 -4.29
C ILE A 7 3.01 6.97 -4.23
N GLU A 8 2.75 7.56 -5.40
CA GLU A 8 2.31 8.95 -5.51
C GLU A 8 0.85 8.99 -5.99
N ILE A 9 0.02 9.75 -5.28
CA ILE A 9 -1.38 9.99 -5.66
C ILE A 9 -1.60 11.49 -5.69
N GLY A 10 -1.66 12.06 -6.89
CA GLY A 10 -1.78 13.50 -7.09
C GLY A 10 -0.51 14.23 -6.65
N THR A 11 -0.55 14.86 -5.46
CA THR A 11 0.61 15.58 -4.88
C THR A 11 1.04 14.99 -3.54
N ILE A 12 0.48 13.84 -3.17
CA ILE A 12 0.72 13.21 -1.87
C ILE A 12 1.56 11.96 -2.11
N ASN A 13 2.64 11.85 -1.34
CA ASN A 13 3.49 10.66 -1.31
C ASN A 13 3.10 9.79 -0.13
N TYR A 14 2.89 8.51 -0.42
CA TYR A 14 2.60 7.49 0.57
C TYR A 14 3.71 6.45 0.57
N SER A 15 4.13 6.03 1.76
CA SER A 15 5.00 4.87 1.91
C SER A 15 4.13 3.68 2.33
N VAL A 16 4.28 2.58 1.60
CA VAL A 16 3.50 1.36 1.74
C VAL A 16 4.39 0.27 2.32
N PHE A 17 3.96 -0.29 3.45
CA PHE A 17 4.65 -1.39 4.12
C PHE A 17 3.77 -2.65 4.04
N PRO A 18 4.12 -3.62 3.18
CA PRO A 18 3.39 -4.89 3.09
C PRO A 18 3.56 -5.72 4.37
N GLU A 19 2.47 -6.19 4.95
CA GLU A 19 2.48 -7.04 6.15
C GLU A 19 2.13 -8.51 5.85
N GLY A 20 1.65 -8.78 4.63
CA GLY A 20 1.15 -10.08 4.20
C GLY A 20 -0.38 -10.18 4.29
N ASN A 21 -0.95 -11.25 3.74
CA ASN A 21 -2.41 -11.47 3.66
C ASN A 21 -3.18 -10.27 3.07
N ASP A 22 -2.60 -9.64 2.05
CA ASP A 22 -3.14 -8.45 1.40
C ASP A 22 -3.40 -7.26 2.35
N SER A 23 -2.66 -7.22 3.47
CA SER A 23 -2.66 -6.12 4.44
C SER A 23 -1.40 -5.25 4.30
N TYR A 24 -1.60 -3.94 4.44
CA TYR A 24 -0.56 -2.94 4.25
C TYR A 24 -0.69 -1.83 5.29
N THR A 25 0.43 -1.44 5.88
CA THR A 25 0.51 -0.23 6.72
C THR A 25 0.94 0.94 5.85
N ILE A 26 0.17 2.03 5.91
CA ILE A 26 0.33 3.20 5.06
C ILE A 26 0.84 4.38 5.89
N PHE A 27 1.89 5.01 5.39
CA PHE A 27 2.40 6.28 5.91
C PHE A 27 2.10 7.39 4.90
N LYS A 28 1.73 8.56 5.40
CA LYS A 28 1.46 9.78 4.61
C LYS A 28 2.35 10.89 5.13
N ASP A 29 3.17 11.47 4.25
CA ASP A 29 4.14 12.52 4.60
C ASP A 29 5.03 12.14 5.81
N GLY A 30 5.46 10.87 5.88
CA GLY A 30 6.32 10.33 6.93
C GLY A 30 5.61 10.07 8.28
N LYS A 31 4.29 10.14 8.35
CA LYS A 31 3.50 9.78 9.54
C LYS A 31 2.61 8.59 9.25
N GLU A 32 2.50 7.68 10.21
CA GLU A 32 1.56 6.56 10.11
C GLU A 32 0.15 7.10 9.90
N TYR A 33 -0.49 6.65 8.83
CA TYR A 33 -1.80 7.12 8.41
C TYR A 33 -2.89 6.13 8.80
N THR A 34 -2.80 4.91 8.27
CA THR A 34 -3.77 3.85 8.51
C THR A 34 -3.23 2.50 8.03
N GLN A 35 -3.84 1.42 8.48
CA GLN A 35 -3.64 0.09 7.92
C GLN A 35 -4.83 -0.22 7.02
N ILE A 36 -4.57 -0.81 5.85
CA ILE A 36 -5.60 -1.19 4.89
C ILE A 36 -5.47 -2.67 4.54
N GLN A 37 -6.60 -3.28 4.18
CA GLN A 37 -6.66 -4.65 3.69
C GLN A 37 -7.51 -4.70 2.43
N LYS A 38 -7.08 -5.53 1.47
CA LYS A 38 -7.89 -5.85 0.29
C LYS A 38 -9.01 -6.81 0.68
N ASP A 39 -10.26 -6.38 0.49
CA ASP A 39 -11.44 -7.21 0.75
C ASP A 39 -11.90 -7.94 -0.52
N THR A 40 -12.08 -7.19 -1.60
CA THR A 40 -12.40 -7.74 -2.93
C THR A 40 -11.50 -7.13 -4.00
N SER A 41 -11.66 -7.54 -5.26
CA SER A 41 -10.86 -7.02 -6.38
C SER A 41 -11.00 -5.51 -6.62
N ALA A 42 -12.00 -4.84 -6.03
CA ALA A 42 -12.23 -3.40 -6.23
C ALA A 42 -12.38 -2.61 -4.93
N ILE A 43 -12.36 -3.26 -3.77
CA ILE A 43 -12.65 -2.63 -2.47
C ILE A 43 -11.50 -2.85 -1.52
N TRP A 44 -11.03 -1.75 -0.96
CA TRP A 44 -10.02 -1.70 0.08
C TRP A 44 -10.64 -1.14 1.36
N LEU A 45 -10.39 -1.81 2.48
CA LEU A 45 -10.97 -1.46 3.78
C LEU A 45 -9.88 -0.94 4.72
N LYS A 46 -10.23 0.04 5.56
CA LYS A 46 -9.40 0.42 6.70
C LYS A 46 -9.48 -0.62 7.78
N MET A 47 -8.41 -0.77 8.55
CA MET A 47 -8.41 -1.55 9.78
C MET A 47 -8.61 -0.63 10.98
N ASP A 48 -9.44 -1.05 11.93
CA ASP A 48 -9.59 -0.38 13.21
C ASP A 48 -8.39 -0.69 14.11
N TYR A 49 -7.64 0.34 14.50
CA TYR A 49 -6.41 0.19 15.28
C TYR A 49 -6.59 -0.41 16.69
N LYS A 50 -7.82 -0.45 17.22
CA LYS A 50 -8.09 -1.00 18.57
C LYS A 50 -8.48 -2.46 18.53
N THR A 51 -9.25 -2.81 17.52
CA THR A 51 -9.91 -4.12 17.40
C THR A 51 -9.26 -5.00 16.35
N GLU A 52 -8.41 -4.43 15.49
CA GLU A 52 -7.77 -5.10 14.35
C GLU A 52 -8.81 -5.69 13.38
N LEU A 53 -10.00 -5.09 13.33
CA LEU A 53 -11.10 -5.51 12.46
C LEU A 53 -11.24 -4.54 11.27
N PRO A 54 -11.62 -5.05 10.08
CA PRO A 54 -11.95 -4.19 8.95
C PRO A 54 -13.15 -3.29 9.27
N ILE A 55 -13.02 -2.01 8.93
CA ILE A 55 -14.10 -1.03 8.98
C ILE A 55 -14.78 -1.05 7.60
N PHE A 56 -16.03 -1.49 7.59
CA PHE A 56 -16.86 -1.54 6.38
C PHE A 56 -17.46 -0.17 6.06
N GLU A 57 -16.60 0.77 5.70
CA GLU A 57 -16.96 2.11 5.23
C GLU A 57 -16.19 2.40 3.94
N GLU A 58 -16.87 2.99 2.96
CA GLU A 58 -16.22 3.40 1.72
C GLU A 58 -15.33 4.61 1.98
N ASP A 59 -14.05 4.49 1.62
CA ASP A 59 -13.09 5.58 1.69
C ASP A 59 -12.39 5.74 0.34
N GLU A 60 -12.65 6.86 -0.32
CA GLU A 60 -12.10 7.14 -1.65
C GLU A 60 -10.57 7.19 -1.67
N GLU A 61 -9.95 7.71 -0.60
CA GLU A 61 -8.49 7.79 -0.50
C GLU A 61 -7.88 6.39 -0.32
N VAL A 62 -8.49 5.55 0.50
CA VAL A 62 -8.05 4.16 0.69
C VAL A 62 -8.20 3.33 -0.57
N ASN A 63 -9.31 3.48 -1.29
CA ASN A 63 -9.49 2.80 -2.57
C ASN A 63 -8.48 3.30 -3.61
N ALA A 64 -8.15 4.59 -3.62
CA ALA A 64 -7.11 5.14 -4.49
C ALA A 64 -5.72 4.57 -4.15
N ILE A 65 -5.37 4.50 -2.86
CA ILE A 65 -4.14 3.87 -2.36
C ILE A 65 -4.08 2.41 -2.80
N GLY A 66 -5.14 1.65 -2.55
CA GLY A 66 -5.23 0.25 -2.94
C GLY A 66 -5.02 0.02 -4.43
N LYS A 67 -5.66 0.85 -5.26
CA LYS A 67 -5.48 0.78 -6.72
C LYS A 67 -4.05 1.11 -7.16
N ALA A 68 -3.41 2.07 -6.49
CA ALA A 68 -2.01 2.42 -6.77
C ALA A 68 -1.07 1.27 -6.34
N ILE A 69 -1.33 0.60 -5.22
CA ILE A 69 -0.61 -0.61 -4.79
C ILE A 69 -0.72 -1.72 -5.85
N GLU A 70 -1.91 -1.97 -6.40
CA GLU A 70 -2.08 -3.00 -7.45
C GLU A 70 -1.40 -2.64 -8.77
N SER A 71 -1.26 -1.33 -9.03
CA SER A 71 -0.60 -0.82 -10.22
C SER A 71 0.91 -0.68 -10.05
N TYR A 72 1.42 -0.84 -8.82
CA TYR A 72 2.84 -0.75 -8.54
C TYR A 72 3.56 -1.94 -9.18
N VAL A 73 4.44 -1.64 -10.11
CA VAL A 73 5.39 -2.58 -10.67
C VAL A 73 6.75 -2.20 -10.06
N PRO A 74 7.40 -3.08 -9.29
CA PRO A 74 8.75 -2.81 -8.84
C PRO A 74 9.62 -2.57 -10.08
N GLU A 75 10.37 -1.48 -10.10
CA GLU A 75 11.40 -1.29 -11.11
C GLU A 75 12.33 -2.50 -11.03
N GLU A 76 12.52 -3.23 -12.14
CA GLU A 76 13.53 -4.27 -12.18
C GLU A 76 14.86 -3.56 -11.89
N GLU A 77 15.55 -3.95 -10.82
CA GLU A 77 16.95 -3.56 -10.66
C GLU A 77 17.66 -4.10 -11.90
N ASP A 78 18.02 -3.24 -12.84
CA ASP A 78 18.88 -3.61 -13.96
C ASP A 78 20.12 -4.28 -13.36
N GLU A 79 20.22 -5.60 -13.50
CA GLU A 79 21.44 -6.37 -13.24
C GLU A 79 22.50 -5.95 -14.29
N GLU A 80 22.97 -4.71 -14.25
CA GLU A 80 24.10 -4.26 -15.08
C GLU A 80 25.42 -4.76 -14.47
N ASP A 81 26.00 -5.72 -15.20
CA ASP A 81 27.42 -5.99 -15.38
C ASP A 81 28.24 -6.68 -14.27
N GLU A 82 28.32 -8.01 -14.33
CA GLU A 82 29.58 -8.73 -14.09
C GLU A 82 29.95 -9.63 -15.29
N GLU A 83 30.33 -9.03 -16.42
CA GLU A 83 31.32 -9.63 -17.34
C GLU A 83 32.69 -8.96 -17.11
N LEU A 84 33.57 -9.61 -16.33
CA LEU A 84 35.02 -9.37 -16.35
C LEU A 84 35.82 -10.68 -16.27
#